data_AF-M6USN8-F1
#
_entry.id   AF-M6USN8-F1
#
_cell.length_a   1.000
_cell.length_b   1.000
_cell.length_c   1.000
_cell.angle_alpha   90.00
_cell.angle_beta   90.00
_cell.angle_gamma   90.00
#
_symmetry.space_group_name_H-M   'P 1'
#
loop_
_entity.id
_entity.type
_entity.pdbx_description
1 polymer ?
#
loop_
_entity_poly.entity_id
_entity_poly.type
_entity_poly.pdbx_seq_one_letter_code
_entity_poly.pdbx_strand_id
1 'polypeptide(L)'
;MKNTFVIADSIFKFRIFSLPIVCWICSILIGLGNVNGRLSLFTIGLSFLISILLLKNAKWNIPSIFSLSLIVSFLLAYFFFYKTPNMPHHLDGKLYPILYVFKAFPTLFSFFIIFALPSSKQKRLFFIGIALGMLLLAIINSVATLAYLESPYYGKAFHFFYKIEYNSPGITILASMLPIVLFCFNGYLLRINEKLKSENAFFIVVFLISLSISFLFSARTFFFLIIANVIVLTLVRLCKMFLVSNKSVYYKFIIIFLTLFVLCLLLYLFLGKTYVGGRILNGIYSEKINHHIDYWNAVKKDFFIYPRMPVGPEYTFWYHNLFLDSHKTSGPITALLLYAYAFFIFVIACKNTFKRYYESFSYFHFYICFIPYLITTIPWESSESQMMALFSGLGALITTADTETTKEFG
;
A
#
# COMPACT_ATOMS: atom_id res chain seq x y z
N MET A 1 -24.52 33.33 -4.37
CA MET A 1 -23.65 32.24 -4.90
C MET A 1 -22.78 32.62 -6.12
N LYS A 2 -22.74 33.87 -6.60
CA LYS A 2 -21.84 34.30 -7.70
C LYS A 2 -20.44 34.75 -7.24
N ASN A 3 -20.30 35.26 -6.01
CA ASN A 3 -19.04 35.85 -5.52
C ASN A 3 -18.02 34.84 -5.00
N THR A 4 -18.43 33.64 -4.59
CA THR A 4 -17.52 32.54 -4.23
C THR A 4 -16.73 32.00 -5.43
N PHE A 5 -17.26 32.16 -6.65
CA PHE A 5 -16.57 31.77 -7.88
C PHE A 5 -15.39 32.69 -8.20
N VAL A 6 -15.49 33.99 -7.92
CA VAL A 6 -14.40 34.94 -8.19
C VAL A 6 -13.21 34.70 -7.27
N ILE A 7 -13.46 34.25 -6.03
CA ILE A 7 -12.41 33.98 -5.04
C ILE A 7 -11.70 32.65 -5.34
N ALA A 8 -12.44 31.60 -5.73
CA ALA A 8 -11.82 30.34 -6.16
C ALA A 8 -11.01 30.52 -7.45
N ASP A 9 -11.53 31.28 -8.41
CA ASP A 9 -10.77 31.63 -9.63
C ASP A 9 -9.57 32.52 -9.34
N SER A 10 -9.64 33.44 -8.36
CA SER A 10 -8.53 34.35 -8.05
C SER A 10 -7.41 33.66 -7.27
N ILE A 11 -7.73 32.75 -6.35
CA ILE A 11 -6.73 31.97 -5.60
C ILE A 11 -5.96 31.02 -6.54
N PHE A 12 -6.63 30.42 -7.53
CA PHE A 12 -6.00 29.52 -8.51
C PHE A 12 -5.51 30.23 -9.79
N LYS A 13 -5.79 31.52 -10.00
CA LYS A 13 -5.20 32.35 -11.07
C LYS A 13 -3.81 32.88 -10.75
N PHE A 14 -3.26 32.61 -9.56
CA PHE A 14 -1.80 32.56 -9.43
C PHE A 14 -1.31 31.43 -10.33
N ARG A 15 -0.87 31.81 -11.55
CA ARG A 15 -0.38 30.95 -12.66
C ARG A 15 0.71 29.93 -12.29
N ILE A 16 1.09 29.83 -11.02
CA ILE A 16 2.12 28.97 -10.46
C ILE A 16 1.55 27.60 -10.01
N PHE A 17 0.25 27.48 -9.71
CA PHE A 17 -0.33 26.22 -9.20
C PHE A 17 -1.59 25.78 -9.96
N SER A 18 -1.40 24.99 -11.01
CA SER A 18 -2.51 24.29 -11.67
C SER A 18 -3.13 23.23 -10.75
N LEU A 19 -4.43 22.95 -10.89
CA LEU A 19 -5.12 21.93 -10.09
C LEU A 19 -4.38 20.57 -10.05
N PRO A 20 -3.83 20.04 -11.17
CA PRO A 20 -3.02 18.83 -11.14
C PRO A 20 -1.77 18.92 -10.23
N ILE A 21 -1.07 20.06 -10.23
CA ILE A 21 0.11 20.28 -9.37
C ILE A 21 -0.31 20.32 -7.90
N VAL A 22 -1.40 20.99 -7.59
CA VAL A 22 -1.93 21.08 -6.22
C VAL A 22 -2.37 19.70 -5.71
N CYS A 23 -3.08 18.93 -6.55
CA CYS A 23 -3.43 17.54 -6.25
C CYS A 23 -2.18 16.67 -6.05
N TRP A 24 -1.14 16.86 -6.86
CA TRP A 24 0.12 16.13 -6.73
C TRP A 24 0.81 16.44 -5.39
N ILE A 25 0.96 17.71 -5.03
CA ILE A 25 1.55 18.12 -3.74
C ILE A 25 0.71 17.55 -2.59
N CYS A 26 -0.61 17.69 -2.65
CA CYS A 26 -1.51 17.14 -1.64
C CYS A 26 -1.35 15.63 -1.47
N SER A 27 -1.25 14.86 -2.57
CA SER A 27 -1.05 13.42 -2.50
C SER A 27 0.26 13.03 -1.81
N ILE A 28 1.36 13.74 -2.09
CA ILE A 28 2.65 13.51 -1.42
C ILE A 28 2.53 13.80 0.08
N LEU A 29 1.85 14.89 0.46
CA LEU A 29 1.64 15.24 1.85
C LEU A 29 0.78 14.20 2.59
N ILE A 30 -0.27 13.67 1.95
CA ILE A 30 -1.04 12.52 2.48
C ILE A 30 -0.12 11.31 2.69
N GLY A 31 0.77 11.04 1.73
CA GLY A 31 1.74 9.94 1.78
C GLY A 31 2.81 10.08 2.86
N LEU A 32 3.25 11.30 3.18
CA LEU A 32 4.11 11.56 4.34
C LEU A 32 3.39 11.22 5.66
N GLY A 33 2.06 11.17 5.65
CA GLY A 33 1.25 10.81 6.80
C GLY A 33 1.23 11.88 7.89
N ASN A 34 0.74 11.48 9.06
CA ASN A 34 0.66 12.38 10.20
C ASN A 34 1.97 12.43 10.99
N VAL A 35 2.91 13.25 10.51
CA VAL A 35 4.26 13.39 11.08
C VAL A 35 4.42 14.54 12.07
N ASN A 36 3.67 15.63 11.92
CA ASN A 36 3.69 16.78 12.83
C ASN A 36 2.30 17.43 12.82
N GLY A 37 1.73 17.73 14.00
CA GLY A 37 0.38 18.29 14.14
C GLY A 37 0.10 19.48 13.21
N ARG A 38 1.07 20.38 12.99
CA ARG A 38 0.89 21.52 12.07
C ARG A 38 0.84 21.10 10.60
N LEU A 39 1.74 20.21 10.17
CA LEU A 39 1.78 19.72 8.79
C LEU A 39 0.57 18.83 8.47
N SER A 40 0.15 18.02 9.44
CA SER A 40 -1.09 17.23 9.38
C SER A 40 -2.31 18.12 9.20
N LEU A 41 -2.45 19.18 10.02
CA LEU A 41 -3.55 20.14 9.90
C LEU A 41 -3.55 20.83 8.53
N PHE A 42 -2.39 21.27 8.06
CA PHE A 42 -2.25 21.85 6.72
C PHE A 42 -2.68 20.87 5.63
N THR A 43 -2.23 19.61 5.71
CA THR A 43 -2.57 18.56 4.74
C THR A 43 -4.06 18.28 4.71
N ILE A 44 -4.70 18.22 5.89
CA ILE A 44 -6.15 18.01 6.03
C ILE A 44 -6.92 19.21 5.46
N GLY A 45 -6.52 20.43 5.79
CA GLY A 45 -7.12 21.66 5.24
C GLY A 45 -7.00 21.73 3.71
N LEU A 46 -5.82 21.43 3.17
CA LEU A 46 -5.59 21.37 1.73
C LEU A 46 -6.45 20.29 1.05
N SER A 47 -6.50 19.09 1.64
CA SER A 47 -7.30 17.97 1.14
C SER A 47 -8.80 18.30 1.13
N PHE A 48 -9.28 18.97 2.17
CA PHE A 48 -10.66 19.44 2.28
C PHE A 48 -11.00 20.45 1.18
N LEU A 49 -10.15 21.46 0.98
CA LEU A 49 -10.34 22.45 -0.09
C LEU A 49 -10.36 21.80 -1.47
N ILE A 50 -9.42 20.91 -1.77
CA ILE A 50 -9.39 20.16 -3.03
C ILE A 50 -10.66 19.33 -3.20
N SER A 51 -11.11 18.66 -2.15
CA SER A 51 -12.32 17.83 -2.19
C SER A 51 -13.58 18.65 -2.51
N ILE A 52 -13.72 19.84 -1.92
CA ILE A 52 -14.82 20.77 -2.25
C ILE A 52 -14.77 21.19 -3.72
N LEU A 53 -13.58 21.53 -4.22
CA LEU A 53 -13.40 21.97 -5.60
C LEU A 53 -13.72 20.86 -6.60
N LEU A 54 -13.33 19.62 -6.28
CA LEU A 54 -13.57 18.44 -7.13
C LEU A 54 -15.00 17.92 -7.04
N LEU A 55 -15.78 18.29 -6.03
CA LEU A 55 -17.15 17.79 -5.82
C LEU A 55 -18.07 18.03 -7.03
N LYS A 56 -17.81 19.08 -7.80
CA LYS A 56 -18.54 19.40 -9.05
C LYS A 56 -18.30 18.38 -10.17
N ASN A 57 -17.19 17.65 -10.13
CA ASN A 57 -16.79 16.65 -11.13
C ASN A 57 -17.15 15.21 -10.70
N ALA A 58 -17.70 15.03 -9.50
CA ALA A 58 -18.02 13.73 -8.93
C ALA A 58 -19.13 13.02 -9.73
N LYS A 59 -18.77 11.91 -10.38
CA LYS A 59 -19.73 11.00 -11.01
C LYS A 59 -20.05 9.84 -10.06
N TRP A 60 -21.14 9.97 -9.32
CA TRP A 60 -21.58 8.96 -8.36
C TRP A 60 -22.05 7.69 -9.06
N ASN A 61 -21.45 6.57 -8.67
CA ASN A 61 -21.88 5.24 -9.11
C ASN A 61 -22.10 4.36 -7.87
N ILE A 62 -23.00 3.37 -7.99
CA ILE A 62 -23.39 2.50 -6.87
C ILE A 62 -22.16 1.84 -6.20
N PRO A 63 -21.19 1.27 -6.96
CA PRO A 63 -20.01 0.67 -6.34
C PRO A 63 -19.19 1.65 -5.49
N SER A 64 -19.00 2.88 -5.96
CA SER A 64 -18.22 3.89 -5.23
C SER A 64 -18.97 4.42 -4.02
N ILE A 65 -20.30 4.59 -4.10
CA ILE A 65 -21.12 4.98 -2.94
C ILE A 65 -21.01 3.91 -1.85
N PHE A 66 -21.17 2.63 -2.21
CA PHE A 66 -21.09 1.54 -1.25
C PHE A 66 -19.68 1.41 -0.64
N SER A 67 -18.65 1.51 -1.47
CA SER A 67 -17.25 1.50 -1.05
C SER A 67 -16.92 2.65 -0.09
N LEU A 68 -17.39 3.87 -0.40
CA LEU A 68 -17.25 5.03 0.48
C LEU A 68 -18.00 4.82 1.80
N SER A 69 -19.23 4.31 1.75
CA SER A 69 -20.03 4.01 2.95
C SER A 69 -19.32 3.03 3.87
N LEU A 70 -18.69 1.98 3.31
CA LEU A 70 -17.90 1.02 4.08
C LEU A 70 -16.66 1.68 4.71
N ILE A 71 -15.92 2.51 3.98
CA ILE A 71 -14.77 3.25 4.54
C ILE A 71 -15.20 4.21 5.65
N VAL A 72 -16.25 4.99 5.43
CA VAL A 72 -16.77 5.91 6.44
C VAL A 72 -17.22 5.14 7.68
N SER A 73 -17.97 4.05 7.49
CA SER A 73 -18.42 3.19 8.61
C SER A 73 -17.24 2.58 9.35
N PHE A 74 -16.22 2.10 8.63
CA PHE A 74 -14.99 1.58 9.23
C PHE A 74 -14.30 2.66 10.06
N LEU A 75 -14.06 3.86 9.50
CA LEU A 75 -13.40 4.94 10.22
C LEU A 75 -14.19 5.32 11.48
N LEU A 76 -15.52 5.48 11.37
CA LEU A 76 -16.37 5.79 12.52
C LEU A 76 -16.28 4.70 13.59
N ALA A 77 -16.49 3.43 13.23
CA ALA A 77 -16.43 2.31 14.17
C ALA A 77 -15.03 2.17 14.80
N TYR A 78 -14.01 2.28 13.97
CA TYR A 78 -12.62 2.17 14.39
C TYR A 78 -12.24 3.23 15.42
N PHE A 79 -12.64 4.50 15.23
CA PHE A 79 -12.31 5.58 16.16
C PHE A 79 -13.22 5.68 17.38
N PHE A 80 -14.52 5.41 17.23
CA PHE A 80 -15.46 5.47 18.36
C PHE A 80 -15.32 4.27 19.30
N PHE A 81 -14.99 3.09 18.77
CA PHE A 81 -14.82 1.88 19.58
C PHE A 81 -13.36 1.53 19.83
N TYR A 82 -12.44 2.43 19.49
CA TYR A 82 -11.02 2.26 19.77
C TYR A 82 -10.78 2.02 21.26
N LYS A 83 -10.36 0.81 21.60
CA LYS A 83 -9.83 0.47 22.92
C LYS A 83 -8.37 0.11 22.75
N THR A 84 -7.49 0.81 23.47
CA THR A 84 -6.12 0.33 23.64
C THR A 84 -6.22 -1.08 24.22
N PRO A 85 -5.61 -2.09 23.58
CA PRO A 85 -5.73 -3.45 24.08
C PRO A 85 -4.97 -3.50 25.40
N ASN A 86 -5.64 -3.74 26.55
CA ASN A 86 -5.09 -3.83 27.91
C ASN A 86 -3.55 -3.84 27.94
N MET A 87 -2.95 -2.66 27.76
CA MET A 87 -1.50 -2.51 27.85
C MET A 87 -1.22 -2.37 29.33
N PRO A 88 -0.10 -2.93 29.83
CA PRO A 88 0.25 -2.72 31.22
C PRO A 88 0.28 -1.21 31.50
N HIS A 89 -0.26 -0.77 32.64
CA HIS A 89 -0.62 0.63 32.93
C HIS A 89 0.47 1.68 32.66
N HIS A 90 1.74 1.29 32.55
CA HIS A 90 2.86 2.17 32.20
C HIS A 90 3.00 2.48 30.70
N LEU A 91 2.36 1.72 29.81
CA LEU A 91 2.26 1.95 28.36
C LEU A 91 0.88 2.47 27.93
N ASP A 92 -0.09 2.43 28.85
CA ASP A 92 -1.45 2.92 28.69
C ASP A 92 -1.47 4.46 28.76
N GLY A 93 -0.69 5.08 27.86
CA GLY A 93 -0.71 6.50 27.64
C GLY A 93 -2.12 6.88 27.21
N LYS A 94 -2.87 7.55 28.10
CA LYS A 94 -4.15 8.20 27.83
C LYS A 94 -4.08 8.95 26.49
N LEU A 95 -4.44 8.30 25.40
CA LEU A 95 -4.38 8.85 24.06
C LEU A 95 -5.67 9.62 23.81
N TYR A 96 -5.52 10.89 23.44
CA TYR A 96 -6.65 11.77 23.14
C TYR A 96 -7.37 11.29 21.86
N PRO A 97 -8.68 10.99 21.90
CA PRO A 97 -9.47 10.59 20.73
C PRO A 97 -9.33 11.55 19.53
N ILE A 98 -9.08 12.82 19.80
CA ILE A 98 -8.85 13.88 18.81
C ILE A 98 -7.67 13.55 17.88
N LEU A 99 -6.56 12.99 18.40
CA LEU A 99 -5.38 12.62 17.59
C LEU A 99 -5.69 11.53 16.57
N TYR A 100 -6.58 10.60 16.94
CA TYR A 100 -7.01 9.51 16.08
C TYR A 100 -7.95 10.01 14.97
N VAL A 101 -8.87 10.92 15.27
CA VAL A 101 -9.70 11.58 14.25
C VAL A 101 -8.84 12.27 13.19
N PHE A 102 -7.70 12.88 13.57
CA PHE A 102 -6.76 13.44 12.59
C PHE A 102 -6.10 12.39 11.68
N LYS A 103 -5.96 11.12 12.12
CA LYS A 103 -5.49 10.00 11.28
C LYS A 103 -6.56 9.48 10.32
N ALA A 104 -7.85 9.75 10.61
CA ALA A 104 -8.97 9.39 9.74
C ALA A 104 -8.99 10.16 8.41
N PHE A 105 -8.73 11.46 8.49
CA PHE A 105 -8.95 12.39 7.38
C PHE A 105 -8.12 12.08 6.14
N PRO A 106 -6.80 11.78 6.23
CA PRO A 106 -6.03 11.37 5.06
C PRO A 106 -6.61 10.14 4.35
N THR A 107 -7.14 9.18 5.11
CA THR A 107 -7.79 7.98 4.57
C THR A 107 -9.07 8.32 3.81
N LEU A 108 -9.90 9.18 4.39
CA LEU A 108 -11.15 9.62 3.81
C LEU A 108 -10.92 10.45 2.54
N PHE A 109 -10.01 11.43 2.61
CA PHE A 109 -9.72 12.31 1.48
C PHE A 109 -9.00 11.60 0.34
N SER A 110 -8.17 10.59 0.62
CA SER A 110 -7.58 9.76 -0.44
C SER A 110 -8.68 9.12 -1.31
N PHE A 111 -9.74 8.58 -0.69
CA PHE A 111 -10.89 8.07 -1.42
C PHE A 111 -11.57 9.16 -2.24
N PHE A 112 -11.99 10.24 -1.58
CA PHE A 112 -12.81 11.28 -2.21
C PHE A 112 -12.11 11.97 -3.36
N ILE A 113 -10.84 12.34 -3.19
CA ILE A 113 -10.07 13.03 -4.23
C ILE A 113 -9.90 12.11 -5.44
N ILE A 114 -9.48 10.86 -5.24
CA ILE A 114 -9.34 9.89 -6.34
C ILE A 114 -10.68 9.66 -7.03
N PHE A 115 -11.77 9.51 -6.26
CA PHE A 115 -13.10 9.32 -6.81
C PHE A 115 -13.54 10.50 -7.69
N ALA A 116 -13.30 11.74 -7.23
CA ALA A 116 -13.78 12.96 -7.88
C ALA A 116 -12.86 13.51 -8.98
N LEU A 117 -11.64 12.99 -9.12
CA LEU A 117 -10.73 13.39 -10.20
C LEU A 117 -11.31 12.97 -11.58
N PRO A 118 -11.29 13.86 -12.58
CA PRO A 118 -12.03 13.65 -13.83
C PRO A 118 -11.40 12.66 -14.82
N SER A 119 -10.11 12.32 -14.68
CA SER A 119 -9.41 11.44 -15.63
C SER A 119 -8.67 10.31 -14.92
N SER A 120 -8.65 9.11 -15.52
CA SER A 120 -7.93 7.96 -14.97
C SER A 120 -6.44 8.25 -14.76
N LYS A 121 -5.81 8.99 -15.68
CA LYS A 121 -4.43 9.44 -15.55
C LYS A 121 -4.20 10.27 -14.29
N GLN A 122 -5.07 11.24 -14.00
CA GLN A 122 -4.95 12.05 -12.78
C GLN A 122 -5.19 11.21 -11.52
N LYS A 123 -6.16 10.28 -11.54
CA LYS A 123 -6.40 9.36 -10.42
C LYS A 123 -5.17 8.51 -10.11
N ARG A 124 -4.56 7.92 -11.14
CA ARG A 124 -3.33 7.12 -11.03
C ARG A 124 -2.15 7.95 -10.54
N LEU A 125 -1.99 9.17 -11.06
CA LEU A 125 -0.95 10.09 -10.58
C LEU A 125 -1.17 10.43 -9.10
N PHE A 126 -2.38 10.80 -8.68
CA PHE A 126 -2.66 11.07 -7.26
C PHE A 126 -2.30 9.86 -6.39
N PHE A 127 -2.67 8.65 -6.81
CA PHE A 127 -2.33 7.42 -6.11
C PHE A 127 -0.81 7.16 -6.02
N ILE A 128 -0.09 7.36 -7.13
CA ILE A 128 1.38 7.29 -7.18
C ILE A 128 2.01 8.33 -6.25
N GLY A 129 1.46 9.54 -6.19
CA GLY A 129 1.94 10.61 -5.33
C GLY A 129 1.83 10.28 -3.84
N ILE A 130 0.77 9.59 -3.40
CA ILE A 130 0.68 9.04 -2.03
C ILE A 130 1.83 8.06 -1.77
N ALA A 131 2.04 7.10 -2.67
CA ALA A 131 3.12 6.12 -2.52
C ALA A 131 4.52 6.78 -2.54
N LEU A 132 4.68 7.87 -3.30
CA LEU A 132 5.91 8.67 -3.30
C LEU A 132 6.13 9.39 -1.97
N GLY A 133 5.09 9.98 -1.37
CA GLY A 133 5.17 10.54 -0.03
C GLY A 133 5.61 9.50 1.01
N MET A 134 5.10 8.27 0.91
CA MET A 134 5.52 7.17 1.78
C MET A 134 7.01 6.85 1.62
N LEU A 135 7.50 6.74 0.38
CA LEU A 135 8.93 6.51 0.11
C LEU A 135 9.79 7.65 0.66
N LEU A 136 9.39 8.91 0.49
CA LEU A 136 10.13 10.06 1.02
C LEU A 136 10.26 9.98 2.54
N LEU A 137 9.18 9.65 3.25
CA LEU A 137 9.24 9.44 4.69
C LEU A 137 10.16 8.29 5.07
N ALA A 138 10.11 7.18 4.31
CA ALA A 138 10.99 6.04 4.52
C ALA A 138 12.46 6.42 4.36
N ILE A 139 12.82 7.23 3.36
CA ILE A 139 14.17 7.73 3.15
C ILE A 139 14.61 8.59 4.35
N ILE A 140 13.79 9.56 4.75
CA ILE A 140 14.10 10.45 5.89
C ILE A 140 14.36 9.64 7.16
N ASN A 141 13.48 8.69 7.49
CA ASN A 141 13.64 7.86 8.68
C ASN A 141 14.80 6.86 8.57
N SER A 142 15.13 6.38 7.35
CA SER A 142 16.30 5.52 7.13
C SER A 142 17.60 6.30 7.37
N VAL A 143 17.71 7.52 6.84
CA VAL A 143 18.86 8.40 7.07
C VAL A 143 18.97 8.75 8.55
N ALA A 144 17.85 9.09 9.20
CA ALA A 144 17.85 9.36 10.63
C ALA A 144 18.28 8.13 11.45
N THR A 145 17.82 6.93 11.07
CA THR A 145 18.24 5.69 11.73
C THR A 145 19.75 5.49 11.64
N LEU A 146 20.34 5.69 10.46
CA LEU A 146 21.80 5.59 10.25
C LEU A 146 22.59 6.63 11.05
N ALA A 147 22.01 7.81 11.29
CA ALA A 147 22.67 8.90 12.00
C ALA A 147 22.57 8.76 13.53
N TYR A 148 21.48 8.19 14.03
CA TYR A 148 21.15 8.21 15.47
C TYR A 148 21.21 6.84 16.15
N LEU A 149 21.20 5.73 15.41
CA LEU A 149 21.27 4.37 15.96
C LEU A 149 22.49 3.62 15.44
N GLU A 150 22.96 2.67 16.24
CA GLU A 150 24.00 1.73 15.83
C GLU A 150 23.39 0.45 15.23
N SER A 151 24.10 -0.15 14.28
CA SER A 151 23.71 -1.44 13.69
C SER A 151 23.76 -2.56 14.74
N PRO A 152 22.89 -3.59 14.67
CA PRO A 152 21.94 -3.89 13.59
C PRO A 152 20.56 -3.22 13.74
N TYR A 153 19.99 -2.77 12.62
CA TYR A 153 18.71 -2.05 12.57
C TYR A 153 17.46 -2.95 12.46
N TYR A 154 17.64 -4.27 12.52
CA TYR A 154 16.50 -5.18 12.43
C TYR A 154 15.59 -5.03 13.67
N GLY A 155 14.32 -4.69 13.46
CA GLY A 155 13.37 -4.40 14.53
C GLY A 155 13.54 -3.03 15.19
N LYS A 156 14.51 -2.20 14.76
CA LYS A 156 14.79 -0.88 15.35
C LYS A 156 14.97 0.18 14.28
N ALA A 157 14.27 1.30 14.43
CA ALA A 157 14.38 2.47 13.57
C ALA A 157 14.23 3.75 14.39
N PHE A 158 14.74 4.85 13.86
CA PHE A 158 14.60 6.18 14.46
C PHE A 158 13.59 7.01 13.67
N HIS A 159 12.59 7.55 14.37
CA HIS A 159 11.58 8.40 13.76
C HIS A 159 12.04 9.86 13.77
N PHE A 160 12.33 10.44 12.61
CA PHE A 160 12.94 11.77 12.51
C PHE A 160 12.12 12.89 13.20
N PHE A 161 10.81 12.95 12.95
CA PHE A 161 9.96 14.04 13.46
C PHE A 161 9.67 13.94 14.97
N TYR A 162 9.43 12.73 15.47
CA TYR A 162 9.14 12.49 16.89
C TYR A 162 10.39 12.33 17.73
N LYS A 163 11.56 12.11 17.11
CA LYS A 163 12.85 11.87 17.77
C LYS A 163 12.81 10.70 18.77
N ILE A 164 12.15 9.61 18.38
CA ILE A 164 12.00 8.40 19.19
C ILE A 164 12.41 7.15 18.38
N GLU A 165 12.84 6.13 19.11
CA GLU A 165 12.99 4.78 18.55
C GLU A 165 11.63 4.12 18.34
N TYR A 166 11.50 3.35 17.26
CA TYR A 166 10.30 2.59 16.92
C TYR A 166 10.63 1.38 16.04
N ASN A 167 9.60 0.59 15.74
CA ASN A 167 9.73 -0.63 14.94
C ASN A 167 10.02 -0.35 13.45
N SER A 168 11.17 -0.83 12.96
CA SER A 168 11.60 -0.68 11.56
C SER A 168 10.73 -1.31 10.47
N PRO A 169 9.87 -2.33 10.71
CA PRO A 169 8.93 -2.82 9.71
C PRO A 169 8.10 -1.71 9.04
N GLY A 170 7.72 -0.67 9.79
CA GLY A 170 7.00 0.49 9.24
C GLY A 170 7.72 1.17 8.08
N ILE A 171 9.02 1.42 8.21
CA ILE A 171 9.86 2.04 7.16
C ILE A 171 9.87 1.19 5.90
N THR A 172 10.02 -0.12 6.07
CA THR A 172 10.20 -1.03 4.94
C THR A 172 8.94 -1.13 4.09
N ILE A 173 7.77 -1.05 4.72
CA ILE A 173 6.46 -0.97 4.05
C ILE A 173 6.38 0.32 3.25
N LEU A 174 6.67 1.46 3.89
CA LEU A 174 6.63 2.77 3.27
C LEU A 174 7.54 2.84 2.03
N ALA A 175 8.75 2.28 2.12
CA ALA A 175 9.69 2.21 1.00
C ALA A 175 9.19 1.28 -0.12
N SER A 176 8.46 0.22 0.21
CA SER A 176 8.07 -0.82 -0.75
C SER A 176 6.88 -0.44 -1.63
N MET A 177 6.01 0.49 -1.20
CA MET A 177 4.74 0.72 -1.93
C MET A 177 4.94 1.33 -3.30
N LEU A 178 5.75 2.40 -3.43
CA LEU A 178 5.95 3.07 -4.72
C LEU A 178 6.48 2.15 -5.83
N PRO A 179 7.57 1.37 -5.64
CA PRO A 179 8.04 0.47 -6.70
C PRO A 179 7.00 -0.58 -7.07
N ILE A 180 6.20 -1.09 -6.12
CA ILE A 180 5.13 -2.06 -6.41
C ILE A 180 4.01 -1.41 -7.22
N VAL A 181 3.57 -0.20 -6.84
CA VAL A 181 2.58 0.58 -7.60
C VAL A 181 3.06 0.79 -9.03
N LEU A 182 4.28 1.30 -9.21
CA LEU A 182 4.85 1.57 -10.53
C LEU A 182 4.99 0.29 -11.35
N PHE A 183 5.42 -0.81 -10.73
CA PHE A 183 5.54 -2.11 -11.39
C PHE A 183 4.18 -2.61 -11.92
N CYS A 184 3.12 -2.53 -11.10
CA CYS A 184 1.78 -2.98 -11.48
C CYS A 184 1.11 -2.03 -12.49
N PHE A 185 1.35 -0.73 -12.38
CA PHE A 185 0.65 0.29 -13.19
C PHE A 185 1.30 0.50 -14.55
N ASN A 186 2.62 0.49 -14.64
CA ASN A 186 3.33 0.77 -15.88
C ASN A 186 3.55 -0.48 -16.74
N GLY A 187 2.81 -1.56 -16.47
CA GLY A 187 2.65 -2.72 -17.37
C GLY A 187 3.94 -3.20 -17.99
N TYR A 188 4.72 -4.00 -17.24
CA TYR A 188 5.90 -4.72 -17.74
C TYR A 188 6.84 -3.85 -18.57
N LEU A 189 7.32 -2.78 -17.93
CA LEU A 189 8.23 -1.68 -18.29
C LEU A 189 9.43 -1.94 -19.22
N LEU A 190 9.59 -3.14 -19.78
CA LEU A 190 10.64 -3.46 -20.73
C LEU A 190 10.01 -4.11 -21.97
N ARG A 191 9.37 -3.29 -22.80
CA ARG A 191 9.31 -3.57 -24.24
C ARG A 191 10.74 -3.37 -24.76
N ILE A 192 11.39 -4.48 -25.13
CA ILE A 192 12.83 -4.55 -25.46
C ILE A 192 13.22 -3.60 -26.61
N ASN A 193 12.25 -3.16 -27.41
CA ASN A 193 12.49 -2.35 -28.61
C ASN A 193 12.28 -0.83 -28.42
N GLU A 194 12.01 -0.34 -27.20
CA GLU A 194 11.79 1.09 -26.97
C GLU A 194 12.99 1.74 -26.26
N LYS A 195 13.39 2.94 -26.69
CA LYS A 195 14.40 3.77 -26.00
C LYS A 195 14.01 3.92 -24.52
N LEU A 196 15.01 3.97 -23.64
CA LEU A 196 14.79 4.17 -22.20
C LEU A 196 13.99 5.48 -21.98
N LYS A 197 12.72 5.35 -21.63
CA LYS A 197 11.86 6.49 -21.29
C LYS A 197 12.21 6.98 -19.89
N SER A 198 11.97 8.27 -19.63
CA SER A 198 12.15 8.89 -18.32
C SER A 198 11.41 8.16 -17.20
N GLU A 199 10.23 7.60 -17.49
CA GLU A 199 9.44 6.77 -16.58
C GLU A 199 10.16 5.49 -16.15
N ASN A 200 10.89 4.85 -17.07
CA ASN A 200 11.68 3.65 -16.79
C ASN A 200 12.89 3.98 -15.91
N ALA A 201 13.57 5.09 -16.21
CA ALA A 201 14.67 5.58 -15.39
C ALA A 201 14.20 5.92 -13.96
N PHE A 202 13.07 6.61 -13.83
CA PHE A 202 12.46 6.90 -12.53
C PHE A 202 12.12 5.62 -11.76
N PHE A 203 11.51 4.63 -12.42
CA PHE A 203 11.23 3.33 -11.79
C PHE A 203 12.49 2.64 -11.29
N ILE A 204 13.56 2.58 -12.09
CA ILE A 204 14.82 1.93 -11.70
C ILE A 204 15.41 2.61 -10.46
N VAL A 205 15.46 3.94 -10.44
CA VAL A 205 15.97 4.71 -9.29
C VAL A 205 15.15 4.40 -8.03
N VAL A 206 13.82 4.49 -8.12
CA VAL A 206 12.91 4.19 -7.01
C VAL A 206 13.09 2.74 -6.52
N PHE A 207 13.19 1.80 -7.44
CA PHE A 207 13.37 0.39 -7.12
C PHE A 207 14.68 0.13 -6.37
N LEU A 208 15.79 0.73 -6.82
CA LEU A 208 17.09 0.60 -6.17
C LEU A 208 17.09 1.21 -4.77
N ILE A 209 16.49 2.38 -4.57
CA ILE A 209 16.36 2.99 -3.24
C ILE A 209 15.57 2.06 -2.30
N SER A 210 14.45 1.53 -2.78
CA SER A 210 13.57 0.66 -1.99
C SER A 210 14.24 -0.67 -1.65
N LEU A 211 15.03 -1.20 -2.58
CA LEU A 211 15.86 -2.39 -2.38
C LEU A 211 16.91 -2.15 -1.30
N SER A 212 17.62 -1.02 -1.35
CA SER A 212 18.63 -0.63 -0.36
C SER A 212 18.03 -0.47 1.04
N ILE A 213 16.88 0.21 1.18
CA ILE A 213 16.18 0.32 2.46
C ILE A 213 15.74 -1.07 2.96
N SER A 214 15.21 -1.92 2.08
CA SER A 214 14.78 -3.27 2.45
C SER A 214 15.94 -4.15 2.90
N PHE A 215 17.13 -4.02 2.29
CA PHE A 215 18.34 -4.69 2.77
C PHE A 215 18.79 -4.15 4.13
N LEU A 216 18.82 -2.82 4.30
CA LEU A 216 19.24 -2.16 5.53
C LEU A 216 18.47 -2.67 6.75
N PHE A 217 17.16 -2.85 6.60
CA PHE A 217 16.27 -3.32 7.67
C PHE A 217 15.95 -4.82 7.59
N SER A 218 16.57 -5.55 6.66
CA SER A 218 16.36 -6.99 6.45
C SER A 218 14.87 -7.38 6.27
N ALA A 219 14.14 -6.59 5.49
CA ALA A 219 12.72 -6.77 5.24
C ALA A 219 12.47 -7.89 4.24
N ARG A 220 11.73 -8.95 4.61
CA ARG A 220 11.51 -10.13 3.73
C ARG A 220 10.37 -9.95 2.72
N THR A 221 9.28 -9.29 3.13
CA THR A 221 8.02 -9.22 2.34
C THR A 221 8.22 -8.59 0.97
N PHE A 222 9.06 -7.55 0.87
CA PHE A 222 9.38 -6.91 -0.42
C PHE A 222 10.05 -7.89 -1.39
N PHE A 223 11.07 -8.63 -0.94
CA PHE A 223 11.74 -9.61 -1.80
C PHE A 223 10.81 -10.72 -2.25
N PHE A 224 9.96 -11.26 -1.35
CA PHE A 224 8.98 -12.28 -1.73
C PHE A 224 8.06 -11.80 -2.86
N LEU A 225 7.51 -10.58 -2.74
CA LEU A 225 6.61 -10.04 -3.73
C LEU A 225 7.31 -9.75 -5.05
N ILE A 226 8.51 -9.17 -5.02
CA ILE A 226 9.28 -8.92 -6.25
C ILE A 226 9.65 -10.23 -6.94
N ILE A 227 10.13 -11.25 -6.20
CA ILE A 227 10.45 -12.56 -6.76
C ILE A 227 9.21 -13.21 -7.38
N ALA A 228 8.07 -13.21 -6.69
CA ALA A 228 6.83 -13.76 -7.21
C ALA A 228 6.41 -13.05 -8.51
N ASN A 229 6.51 -11.72 -8.55
CA ASN A 229 6.21 -10.93 -9.74
C ASN A 229 7.16 -11.21 -10.91
N VAL A 230 8.46 -11.37 -10.65
CA VAL A 230 9.46 -11.73 -11.66
C VAL A 230 9.19 -13.12 -12.21
N ILE A 231 8.84 -14.09 -11.37
CA ILE A 231 8.48 -15.45 -11.79
C ILE A 231 7.25 -15.41 -12.70
N VAL A 232 6.16 -14.77 -12.27
CA VAL A 232 4.92 -14.65 -13.06
C VAL A 232 5.19 -13.98 -14.41
N LEU A 233 5.94 -12.87 -14.42
CA LEU A 233 6.30 -12.18 -15.65
C LEU A 233 7.12 -13.06 -16.60
N THR A 234 8.10 -13.78 -16.06
CA THR A 234 8.92 -14.70 -16.83
C THR A 234 8.05 -15.80 -17.45
N LEU A 235 7.15 -16.41 -16.67
CA LEU A 235 6.23 -17.44 -17.16
C LEU A 235 5.30 -16.92 -18.26
N VAL A 236 4.71 -15.73 -18.10
CA VAL A 236 3.85 -15.11 -19.12
C VAL A 236 4.64 -14.87 -20.42
N ARG A 237 5.88 -14.39 -20.32
CA ARG A 237 6.74 -14.16 -21.50
C ARG A 237 7.13 -15.45 -22.19
N LEU A 238 7.50 -16.48 -21.41
CA LEU A 238 7.84 -17.80 -21.95
C LEU A 238 6.63 -18.45 -22.63
N CYS A 239 5.43 -18.34 -22.06
CA CYS A 239 4.19 -18.82 -22.67
C CYS A 239 3.90 -18.11 -24.00
N LYS A 240 4.00 -16.77 -24.04
CA LYS A 240 3.84 -16.00 -25.29
C LYS A 240 4.85 -16.41 -26.35
N MET A 241 6.12 -16.56 -25.98
CA MET A 241 7.17 -17.01 -26.89
C MET A 241 6.89 -18.42 -27.42
N PHE A 242 6.40 -19.33 -26.58
CA PHE A 242 6.09 -20.69 -26.98
C PHE A 242 4.91 -20.76 -27.97
N LEU A 243 3.82 -20.03 -27.67
CA LEU A 243 2.57 -20.07 -28.43
C LEU A 243 2.59 -19.24 -29.72
N VAL A 244 3.22 -18.06 -29.72
CA VAL A 244 3.09 -17.06 -30.80
C VAL A 244 4.30 -17.03 -31.73
N SER A 245 5.48 -17.48 -31.29
CA SER A 245 6.70 -17.36 -32.09
C SER A 245 6.75 -18.38 -33.23
N ASN A 246 7.17 -17.94 -34.43
CA ASN A 246 7.40 -18.80 -35.59
C ASN A 246 8.76 -19.54 -35.57
N LYS A 247 9.53 -19.44 -34.47
CA LYS A 247 10.83 -20.11 -34.34
C LYS A 247 10.69 -21.62 -34.12
N SER A 248 11.74 -22.39 -34.43
CA SER A 248 11.75 -23.85 -34.27
C SER A 248 11.47 -24.27 -32.82
N VAL A 249 10.83 -25.43 -32.65
CA VAL A 249 10.49 -25.98 -31.33
C VAL A 249 11.75 -26.16 -30.47
N TYR A 250 12.84 -26.63 -31.06
CA TYR A 250 14.13 -26.78 -30.37
C TYR A 250 14.68 -25.44 -29.86
N TYR A 251 14.63 -24.38 -30.67
CA TYR A 251 15.07 -23.05 -30.24
C TYR A 251 14.23 -22.52 -29.07
N LYS A 252 12.89 -22.69 -29.13
CA LYS A 252 11.99 -22.30 -28.04
C LYS A 252 12.33 -23.03 -26.75
N PHE A 253 12.55 -24.34 -26.82
CA PHE A 253 12.92 -25.17 -25.66
C PHE A 253 14.25 -24.74 -25.04
N ILE A 254 15.28 -24.51 -25.85
CA ILE A 254 16.60 -24.07 -25.37
C ILE A 254 16.49 -22.73 -24.63
N ILE A 255 15.78 -21.74 -25.20
CA ILE A 255 15.61 -20.43 -24.55
C ILE A 255 14.78 -20.53 -23.26
N ILE A 256 13.71 -21.34 -23.25
CA ILE A 256 12.92 -21.59 -22.04
C ILE A 256 13.81 -22.18 -20.94
N PHE A 257 14.55 -23.24 -21.27
CA PHE A 257 15.44 -23.92 -20.33
C PHE A 257 16.52 -22.98 -19.80
N LEU A 258 17.20 -22.22 -20.68
CA LEU A 258 18.24 -21.28 -20.29
C LEU A 258 17.69 -20.17 -19.38
N THR A 259 16.51 -19.62 -19.71
CA THR A 259 15.88 -18.56 -18.91
C THR A 259 15.51 -19.07 -17.52
N LEU A 260 14.92 -20.26 -17.43
CA LEU A 260 14.59 -20.89 -16.15
C LEU A 260 15.84 -21.23 -15.35
N PHE A 261 16.88 -21.78 -15.99
CA PHE A 261 18.15 -22.10 -15.36
C PHE A 261 18.81 -20.85 -14.76
N VAL A 262 18.90 -19.75 -15.52
CA VAL A 262 19.45 -18.48 -15.03
C VAL A 262 18.62 -17.93 -13.87
N LEU A 263 17.29 -17.97 -13.97
CA LEU A 263 16.41 -17.52 -12.89
C LEU A 263 16.61 -18.34 -11.61
N CYS A 264 16.63 -19.67 -11.71
CA CYS A 264 16.88 -20.57 -10.59
C CYS A 264 18.27 -20.35 -9.98
N LEU A 265 19.30 -20.15 -10.80
CA LEU A 265 20.65 -19.87 -10.33
C LEU A 265 20.71 -18.54 -9.56
N LEU A 266 20.09 -17.49 -10.08
CA LEU A 266 20.03 -16.19 -9.40
C LEU A 266 19.29 -16.29 -8.06
N LEU A 267 18.17 -17.02 -8.02
CA LEU A 267 17.42 -17.26 -6.78
C LEU A 267 18.23 -18.07 -5.77
N TYR A 268 18.91 -19.13 -6.22
CA TYR A 268 19.79 -19.94 -5.37
C TYR A 268 20.93 -19.09 -4.78
N LEU A 269 21.61 -18.30 -5.60
CA LEU A 269 22.67 -17.41 -5.14
C LEU A 269 22.14 -16.37 -4.15
N PHE A 270 20.98 -15.78 -4.41
CA PHE A 270 20.35 -14.83 -3.48
C PHE A 270 20.02 -15.50 -2.13
N LEU A 271 19.38 -16.66 -2.14
CA LEU A 271 18.98 -17.37 -0.93
C LEU A 271 20.18 -17.86 -0.11
N GLY A 272 21.23 -18.38 -0.76
CA GLY A 272 22.41 -18.92 -0.09
C GLY A 272 23.45 -17.90 0.34
N LYS A 273 23.59 -16.76 -0.38
CA LYS A 273 24.69 -15.80 -0.15
C LYS A 273 24.29 -14.50 0.54
N THR A 274 23.01 -14.21 0.69
CA THR A 274 22.56 -12.96 1.35
C THR A 274 22.01 -13.24 2.74
N TYR A 275 22.22 -12.31 3.67
CA TYR A 275 21.64 -12.41 5.02
C TYR A 275 20.10 -12.51 4.97
N VAL A 276 19.45 -11.70 4.12
CA VAL A 276 18.00 -11.77 3.91
C VAL A 276 17.58 -13.13 3.34
N GLY A 277 18.36 -13.69 2.41
CA GLY A 277 18.17 -15.03 1.87
C GLY A 277 18.25 -16.12 2.94
N GLY A 278 19.28 -16.08 3.79
CA GLY A 278 19.40 -16.99 4.93
C GLY A 278 18.23 -16.88 5.92
N ARG A 279 17.73 -15.67 6.18
CA ARG A 279 16.52 -15.45 6.98
C ARG A 279 15.22 -15.90 6.30
N ILE A 280 15.22 -15.96 4.98
CA ILE A 280 14.12 -16.55 4.21
C ILE A 280 14.19 -18.08 4.31
N LEU A 281 15.36 -18.70 4.15
CA LEU A 281 15.50 -20.16 4.23
C LEU A 281 15.23 -20.70 5.64
N ASN A 282 15.77 -20.04 6.66
CA ASN A 282 15.77 -20.52 8.04
C ASN A 282 14.62 -19.92 8.88
N GLY A 283 13.62 -19.32 8.23
CA GLY A 283 12.45 -18.78 8.92
C GLY A 283 11.56 -19.90 9.44
N ILE A 284 11.05 -19.78 10.69
CA ILE A 284 10.06 -20.70 11.24
C ILE A 284 8.67 -20.32 10.68
N TYR A 285 8.38 -20.75 9.45
CA TYR A 285 7.10 -20.44 8.80
C TYR A 285 5.94 -21.24 9.37
N SER A 286 6.21 -22.43 9.94
CA SER A 286 5.23 -23.28 10.60
C SER A 286 4.53 -22.54 11.75
N GLU A 287 5.29 -21.88 12.64
CA GLU A 287 4.74 -21.06 13.72
C GLU A 287 3.86 -19.93 13.18
N LYS A 288 4.32 -19.20 12.15
CA LYS A 288 3.52 -18.13 11.53
C LYS A 288 2.20 -18.63 10.96
N ILE A 289 2.21 -19.78 10.29
CA ILE A 289 1.01 -20.41 9.73
C ILE A 289 0.09 -20.87 10.86
N ASN A 290 0.63 -21.55 11.87
CA ASN A 290 -0.13 -22.01 13.04
C ASN A 290 -0.81 -20.84 13.75
N HIS A 291 -0.12 -19.71 13.94
CA HIS A 291 -0.73 -18.53 14.54
C HIS A 291 -1.88 -17.92 13.71
N HIS A 292 -1.82 -17.97 12.38
CA HIS A 292 -2.98 -17.57 11.55
C HIS A 292 -4.13 -18.55 11.71
N ILE A 293 -3.84 -19.84 11.73
CA ILE A 293 -4.83 -20.89 11.93
C ILE A 293 -5.49 -20.69 13.31
N ASP A 294 -4.69 -20.42 14.36
CA ASP A 294 -5.17 -20.15 15.71
C ASP A 294 -6.05 -18.90 15.76
N TYR A 295 -5.66 -17.83 15.07
CA TYR A 295 -6.50 -16.64 14.93
C TYR A 295 -7.83 -16.98 14.28
N TRP A 296 -7.82 -17.67 13.13
CA TRP A 296 -9.05 -18.06 12.44
C TRP A 296 -9.89 -19.05 13.25
N ASN A 297 -9.27 -19.92 14.06
CA ASN A 297 -9.95 -20.81 14.97
C ASN A 297 -10.60 -20.06 16.14
N ALA A 298 -9.93 -19.04 16.69
CA ALA A 298 -10.48 -18.15 17.70
C ALA A 298 -11.65 -17.32 17.14
N VAL A 299 -11.48 -16.75 15.96
CA VAL A 299 -12.55 -16.10 15.19
C VAL A 299 -13.72 -17.05 14.92
N LYS A 300 -13.46 -18.29 14.53
CA LYS A 300 -14.50 -19.27 14.19
C LYS A 300 -15.38 -19.62 15.39
N LYS A 301 -14.80 -19.75 16.58
CA LYS A 301 -15.55 -20.14 17.79
C LYS A 301 -16.27 -18.96 18.42
N ASP A 302 -15.65 -17.78 18.41
CA ASP A 302 -16.13 -16.63 19.18
C ASP A 302 -15.87 -15.29 18.47
N PHE A 303 -16.24 -15.15 17.18
CA PHE A 303 -15.93 -13.94 16.38
C PHE A 303 -16.35 -12.64 17.07
N PHE A 304 -17.47 -12.63 17.79
CA PHE A 304 -17.98 -11.42 18.45
C PHE A 304 -17.34 -11.13 19.82
N ILE A 305 -16.42 -11.98 20.26
CA ILE A 305 -15.66 -11.80 21.50
C ILE A 305 -14.27 -11.27 21.13
N TYR A 306 -13.80 -10.25 21.87
CA TYR A 306 -12.43 -9.77 21.70
C TYR A 306 -11.44 -10.95 21.86
N PRO A 307 -10.55 -11.19 20.88
CA PRO A 307 -9.63 -12.32 20.98
C PRO A 307 -8.73 -12.14 22.20
N ARG A 308 -8.89 -13.04 23.18
CA ARG A 308 -7.99 -13.14 24.33
C ARG A 308 -6.76 -13.91 23.89
N MET A 309 -5.62 -13.23 23.82
CA MET A 309 -4.34 -13.88 23.56
C MET A 309 -3.61 -14.09 24.90
N PRO A 310 -3.16 -15.30 25.23
CA PRO A 310 -2.46 -15.56 26.48
C PRO A 310 -1.15 -14.76 26.53
N VAL A 311 -1.01 -13.89 27.53
CA VAL A 311 0.21 -13.12 27.79
C VAL A 311 1.05 -13.89 28.80
N GLY A 312 2.19 -14.43 28.37
CA GLY A 312 3.13 -15.12 29.25
C GLY A 312 4.59 -14.80 28.92
N PRO A 313 5.52 -14.95 29.88
CA PRO A 313 6.93 -14.62 29.72
C PRO A 313 7.66 -15.44 28.64
N GLU A 314 7.10 -16.59 28.25
CA GLU A 314 7.61 -17.47 27.17
C GLU A 314 6.99 -17.17 25.79
N TYR A 315 5.92 -16.37 25.73
CA TYR A 315 5.20 -16.09 24.49
C TYR A 315 5.56 -14.70 23.96
N THR A 316 6.52 -14.65 23.04
CA THR A 316 6.93 -13.41 22.38
C THR A 316 5.88 -12.99 21.35
N PHE A 317 5.10 -11.97 21.68
CA PHE A 317 4.10 -11.37 20.78
C PHE A 317 4.76 -10.63 19.61
N TRP A 318 4.59 -11.15 18.39
CA TRP A 318 5.03 -10.44 17.17
C TRP A 318 4.07 -10.60 15.99
N TYR A 319 2.78 -10.89 16.23
CA TYR A 319 1.79 -10.95 15.15
C TYR A 319 0.76 -9.82 15.25
N HIS A 320 0.96 -8.82 14.41
CA HIS A 320 0.05 -7.72 14.14
C HIS A 320 -0.31 -7.81 12.66
N ASN A 321 -1.57 -7.55 12.34
CA ASN A 321 -2.03 -7.38 10.98
C ASN A 321 -3.26 -6.48 11.00
N LEU A 322 -3.50 -5.73 9.92
CA LEU A 322 -4.52 -4.70 9.91
C LEU A 322 -5.90 -5.22 10.35
N PHE A 323 -6.28 -6.42 9.91
CA PHE A 323 -7.59 -7.01 10.18
C PHE A 323 -7.72 -7.50 11.62
N LEU A 324 -6.72 -8.27 12.10
CA LEU A 324 -6.64 -8.76 13.47
C LEU A 324 -6.59 -7.61 14.46
N ASP A 325 -5.77 -6.60 14.18
CA ASP A 325 -5.63 -5.49 15.09
C ASP A 325 -6.87 -4.60 15.10
N SER A 326 -7.54 -4.39 13.95
CA SER A 326 -8.86 -3.72 13.92
C SER A 326 -9.88 -4.47 14.77
N HIS A 327 -9.84 -5.81 14.76
CA HIS A 327 -10.67 -6.65 15.61
C HIS A 327 -10.33 -6.48 17.09
N LYS A 328 -9.04 -6.56 17.42
CA LYS A 328 -8.53 -6.48 18.80
C LYS A 328 -8.73 -5.09 19.42
N THR A 329 -8.58 -4.03 18.65
CA THR A 329 -8.61 -2.64 19.17
C THR A 329 -10.02 -2.07 19.14
N SER A 330 -10.75 -2.26 18.04
CA SER A 330 -12.04 -1.59 17.82
C SER A 330 -13.21 -2.56 17.68
N GLY A 331 -12.99 -3.84 17.97
CA GLY A 331 -14.02 -4.85 18.08
C GLY A 331 -14.42 -5.53 16.76
N PRO A 332 -15.27 -6.56 16.85
CA PRO A 332 -15.62 -7.44 15.73
C PRO A 332 -16.37 -6.74 14.60
N ILE A 333 -17.21 -5.75 14.93
CA ILE A 333 -17.95 -4.97 13.93
C ILE A 333 -16.99 -4.18 13.05
N THR A 334 -15.97 -3.55 13.66
CA THR A 334 -14.95 -2.80 12.92
C THR A 334 -14.17 -3.71 11.97
N ALA A 335 -13.74 -4.89 12.46
CA ALA A 335 -13.07 -5.86 11.62
C ALA A 335 -13.97 -6.36 10.47
N LEU A 336 -15.24 -6.65 10.76
CA LEU A 336 -16.21 -7.09 9.75
C LEU A 336 -16.40 -6.05 8.65
N LEU A 337 -16.50 -4.76 9.00
CA LEU A 337 -16.59 -3.67 8.02
C LEU A 337 -15.34 -3.62 7.13
N LEU A 338 -14.16 -3.80 7.70
CA LEU A 338 -12.91 -3.83 6.94
C LEU A 338 -12.80 -5.06 6.03
N TYR A 339 -13.21 -6.24 6.51
CA TYR A 339 -13.29 -7.46 5.69
C TYR A 339 -14.30 -7.30 4.56
N ALA A 340 -15.47 -6.74 4.84
CA ALA A 340 -16.50 -6.47 3.85
C ALA A 340 -15.98 -5.51 2.77
N TYR A 341 -15.28 -4.45 3.16
CA TYR A 341 -14.62 -3.54 2.23
C TYR A 341 -13.58 -4.25 1.37
N ALA A 342 -12.64 -4.98 2.00
CA ALA A 342 -11.58 -5.71 1.30
C ALA A 342 -12.13 -6.72 0.29
N PHE A 343 -13.17 -7.46 0.67
CA PHE A 343 -13.83 -8.43 -0.20
C PHE A 343 -14.64 -7.75 -1.30
N PHE A 344 -15.37 -6.67 -0.99
CA PHE A 344 -16.16 -5.93 -1.96
C PHE A 344 -15.29 -5.38 -3.10
N ILE A 345 -14.18 -4.70 -2.77
CA ILE A 345 -13.27 -4.17 -3.80
C ILE A 345 -12.59 -5.30 -4.59
N PHE A 346 -12.31 -6.45 -3.97
CA PHE A 346 -11.82 -7.64 -4.67
C PHE A 346 -12.82 -8.13 -5.72
N VAL A 347 -14.09 -8.29 -5.35
CA VAL A 347 -15.15 -8.73 -6.27
C VAL A 347 -15.29 -7.76 -7.45
N ILE A 348 -15.26 -6.44 -7.20
CA ILE A 348 -15.33 -5.44 -8.27
C ILE A 348 -14.08 -5.51 -9.17
N ALA A 349 -12.89 -5.61 -8.59
CA ALA A 349 -11.65 -5.74 -9.35
C ALA A 349 -11.67 -7.00 -10.23
N CYS A 350 -12.01 -8.17 -9.68
CA CYS A 350 -12.15 -9.41 -10.43
C CYS A 350 -13.17 -9.26 -11.58
N LYS A 351 -14.37 -8.75 -11.28
CA LYS A 351 -15.42 -8.53 -12.28
C LYS A 351 -14.92 -7.65 -13.44
N ASN A 352 -14.24 -6.55 -13.12
CA ASN A 352 -13.73 -5.62 -14.13
C ASN A 352 -12.55 -6.22 -14.92
N THR A 353 -11.69 -7.02 -14.28
CA THR A 353 -10.63 -7.77 -14.95
C THR A 353 -11.20 -8.82 -15.92
N PHE A 354 -12.24 -9.57 -15.53
CA PHE A 354 -12.91 -10.52 -16.42
C PHE A 354 -13.56 -9.84 -17.64
N LYS A 355 -14.01 -8.60 -17.49
CA LYS A 355 -14.48 -7.76 -18.61
C LYS A 355 -13.35 -7.21 -19.51
N ARG A 356 -12.10 -7.56 -19.23
CA ARG A 356 -10.89 -7.20 -20.01
C ARG A 356 -10.59 -5.70 -20.08
N TYR A 357 -10.96 -4.94 -19.06
CA TYR A 357 -10.50 -3.55 -18.95
C TYR A 357 -9.03 -3.50 -18.54
N TYR A 358 -8.18 -2.87 -19.36
CA TYR A 358 -6.73 -2.89 -19.16
C TYR A 358 -6.32 -2.31 -17.80
N GLU A 359 -6.84 -1.13 -17.44
CA GLU A 359 -6.53 -0.50 -16.14
C GLU A 359 -6.96 -1.36 -14.95
N SER A 360 -8.07 -2.08 -15.10
CA SER A 360 -8.60 -2.95 -14.04
C SER A 360 -7.70 -4.15 -13.77
N PHE A 361 -7.00 -4.66 -14.78
CA PHE A 361 -5.97 -5.68 -14.58
C PHE A 361 -4.82 -5.15 -13.70
N SER A 362 -4.31 -3.95 -13.98
CA SER A 362 -3.26 -3.31 -13.17
C SER A 362 -3.70 -3.07 -11.73
N TYR A 363 -4.93 -2.60 -11.50
CA TYR A 363 -5.46 -2.39 -10.15
C TYR A 363 -5.65 -3.71 -9.40
N PHE A 364 -6.14 -4.75 -10.07
CA PHE A 364 -6.27 -6.09 -9.48
C PHE A 364 -4.91 -6.71 -9.15
N HIS A 365 -3.93 -6.56 -10.04
CA HIS A 365 -2.56 -7.02 -9.81
C HIS A 365 -1.93 -6.33 -8.59
N PHE A 366 -2.10 -5.01 -8.48
CA PHE A 366 -1.67 -4.28 -7.29
C PHE A 366 -2.40 -4.74 -6.03
N TYR A 367 -3.72 -4.96 -6.08
CA TYR A 367 -4.49 -5.49 -4.96
C TYR A 367 -3.90 -6.80 -4.42
N ILE A 368 -3.62 -7.77 -5.30
CA ILE A 368 -3.01 -9.06 -4.92
C ILE A 368 -1.63 -8.85 -4.28
N CYS A 369 -0.84 -7.88 -4.74
CA CYS A 369 0.46 -7.57 -4.16
C CYS A 369 0.36 -6.82 -2.82
N PHE A 370 -0.72 -6.06 -2.62
CA PHE A 370 -0.93 -5.20 -1.46
C PHE A 370 -1.51 -5.96 -0.26
N ILE A 371 -2.43 -6.90 -0.47
CA ILE A 371 -3.05 -7.70 0.60
C ILE A 371 -2.03 -8.41 1.50
N PRO A 372 -0.96 -9.05 0.97
CA PRO A 372 0.09 -9.62 1.81
C PRO A 372 0.71 -8.62 2.77
N TYR A 373 0.89 -7.35 2.40
CA TYR A 373 1.34 -6.34 3.35
C TYR A 373 0.29 -6.09 4.44
N LEU A 374 -0.99 -5.98 4.12
CA LEU A 374 -2.04 -5.80 5.12
C LEU A 374 -2.13 -6.97 6.12
N ILE A 375 -1.80 -8.18 5.67
CA ILE A 375 -1.88 -9.41 6.48
C ILE A 375 -0.58 -9.70 7.25
N THR A 376 0.59 -9.29 6.74
CA THR A 376 1.91 -9.71 7.28
C THR A 376 2.68 -8.61 7.99
N THR A 377 2.18 -7.38 8.01
CA THR A 377 2.88 -6.26 8.62
C THR A 377 2.29 -5.86 9.94
N ILE A 378 3.12 -5.23 10.78
CA ILE A 378 2.76 -4.57 12.04
C ILE A 378 2.41 -3.10 11.72
N PRO A 379 1.18 -2.76 11.33
CA PRO A 379 0.89 -1.39 10.89
C PRO A 379 0.86 -0.38 12.05
N TRP A 380 0.64 -0.84 13.28
CA TRP A 380 0.11 0.00 14.36
C TRP A 380 1.04 1.05 14.94
N GLU A 381 2.34 0.97 14.70
CA GLU A 381 3.29 1.83 15.38
C GLU A 381 3.81 3.01 14.53
N SER A 382 3.62 3.02 13.20
CA SER A 382 4.19 4.12 12.38
C SER A 382 3.62 4.38 10.99
N SER A 383 3.03 3.40 10.30
CA SER A 383 2.63 3.55 8.88
C SER A 383 1.17 3.24 8.57
N GLU A 384 0.36 2.92 9.59
CA GLU A 384 -1.05 2.56 9.43
C GLU A 384 -1.86 3.59 8.64
N SER A 385 -1.76 4.87 9.00
CA SER A 385 -2.56 5.92 8.35
C SER A 385 -2.26 6.04 6.85
N GLN A 386 -1.00 5.87 6.46
CA GLN A 386 -0.56 5.89 5.06
C GLN A 386 -1.02 4.64 4.32
N MET A 387 -0.94 3.47 4.96
CA MET A 387 -1.43 2.21 4.41
C MET A 387 -2.95 2.23 4.20
N MET A 388 -3.71 2.75 5.16
CA MET A 388 -5.15 2.94 5.04
C MET A 388 -5.50 3.96 3.97
N ALA A 389 -4.73 5.06 3.84
CA ALA A 389 -4.91 6.01 2.74
C ALA A 389 -4.66 5.39 1.37
N LEU A 390 -3.66 4.53 1.20
CA LEU A 390 -3.48 3.74 -0.02
C LEU A 390 -4.62 2.74 -0.21
N PHE A 391 -5.05 2.04 0.83
CA PHE A 391 -6.09 1.02 0.70
C PHE A 391 -7.43 1.62 0.25
N SER A 392 -7.80 2.72 0.90
CA SER A 392 -8.96 3.54 0.59
C SER A 392 -8.90 4.10 -0.82
N GLY A 393 -7.75 4.68 -1.20
CA GLY A 393 -7.51 5.18 -2.55
C GLY A 393 -7.55 4.10 -3.64
N LEU A 394 -7.08 2.89 -3.34
CA LEU A 394 -7.16 1.74 -4.25
C LEU A 394 -8.61 1.34 -4.48
N GLY A 395 -9.45 1.33 -3.44
CA GLY A 395 -10.88 1.08 -3.63
C GLY A 395 -11.53 2.13 -4.52
N ALA A 396 -11.20 3.41 -4.36
CA ALA A 396 -11.68 4.46 -5.25
C ALA A 396 -11.21 4.28 -6.71
N LEU A 397 -9.95 3.86 -6.93
CA LEU A 397 -9.46 3.52 -8.27
C LEU A 397 -10.27 2.37 -8.90
N ILE A 398 -10.49 1.29 -8.13
CA ILE A 398 -11.20 0.10 -8.60
C ILE A 398 -12.66 0.41 -8.93
N THR A 399 -13.36 1.15 -8.07
CA THR A 399 -14.80 1.43 -8.24
C THR A 399 -15.09 2.54 -9.26
N THR A 400 -14.06 3.30 -9.65
CA THR A 400 -14.18 4.36 -10.66
C THR A 400 -13.37 4.11 -11.92
N ALA A 401 -12.87 2.89 -12.11
CA ALA A 401 -12.22 2.48 -13.35
C ALA A 401 -13.23 2.63 -14.51
N ASP A 402 -12.90 3.48 -15.48
CA ASP A 402 -13.78 3.78 -16.61
C ASP A 402 -13.94 2.54 -17.50
N THR A 403 -15.19 2.14 -17.71
CA THR A 403 -15.56 0.95 -18.50
C THR A 403 -15.57 1.18 -20.01
N GLU A 404 -15.41 2.44 -20.45
CA GLU A 404 -15.59 2.85 -21.85
C GLU A 404 -14.26 3.05 -22.59
N THR A 405 -13.16 3.31 -21.89
CA THR A 405 -11.86 3.59 -22.50
C THR A 405 -10.87 2.48 -22.20
N THR A 406 -10.72 1.52 -23.11
CA THR A 406 -9.57 0.62 -23.38
C THR A 406 -10.01 -0.80 -23.72
N LYS A 407 -10.54 -0.99 -24.93
CA LYS A 407 -10.38 -2.26 -25.65
C LYS A 407 -9.04 -2.21 -26.37
N GLU A 408 -7.95 -2.57 -25.71
CA GLU A 408 -6.74 -3.02 -26.41
C GLU A 408 -6.15 -4.25 -25.71
N PHE A 409 -6.58 -5.41 -26.21
CA PHE A 409 -5.74 -6.59 -26.36
C PHE A 409 -5.91 -7.02 -27.81
N GLY A 410 -4.96 -6.60 -28.65
CA GLY A 410 -4.64 -7.16 -29.97
C GLY A 410 -3.20 -7.65 -29.92
#